data_AF-A0A957GB29-F1
#
_entry.id   AF-A0A957GB29-F1
#
_cell.length_a   1.000
_cell.length_b   1.000
_cell.length_c   1.000
_cell.angle_alpha   90.00
_cell.angle_beta   90.00
_cell.angle_gamma   90.00
#
_symmetry.space_group_name_H-M   'P 1'
#
loop_
_entity.id
_entity.type
_entity.pdbx_description
1 polymer ?
#
loop_
_entity_poly.entity_id
_entity_poly.type
_entity_poly.pdbx_seq_one_letter_code
_entity_poly.pdbx_strand_id
1 'polypeptide(L)'
;AILADLPYNVTSFDDDRGGATFPFLEQTGRAWRILTRPVQAPADPHPAHTFGLDAPTLRWVNGSQVSDLYVDGLTTAQFLAATGLQLDMHKGGFVLSKRISRIMRPHFVSGFFAPDDVRIAYMAQSPAEAKVWDGAGLISRRMLRKMMLSEDLAPAKRARLETELRHAQRVEFTVMTPKGQDKGHAIVADDLRDENGRPVDFLLPQDTKKEVRLDPSASSGPRTFVGLSFVHGHNDMRLDIQSLINLHPFFQEQQLLGWLKDEGDLFVQAVETGQVAEAMGRIERHTTLEEVQAWPLREYFASGGQP
;
A
#
# COMPACT_ATOMS: atom_id res chain seq x y z
N ALA A 1 5.88 -32.14 9.74
CA ALA A 1 5.06 -31.76 10.90
C ALA A 1 5.89 -31.14 12.05
N ILE A 2 6.94 -30.35 11.76
CA ILE A 2 7.80 -29.67 12.77
C ILE A 2 7.59 -28.13 12.76
N LEU A 3 6.71 -27.63 11.89
CA LEU A 3 6.51 -26.18 11.66
C LEU A 3 5.20 -25.64 12.24
N ALA A 4 4.48 -26.42 13.06
CA ALA A 4 3.10 -26.08 13.44
C ALA A 4 2.99 -24.90 14.42
N ASP A 5 4.02 -24.63 15.23
CA ASP A 5 4.02 -23.52 16.21
C ASP A 5 5.33 -22.72 16.13
N LEU A 6 5.50 -21.97 15.05
CA LEU A 6 6.60 -20.99 14.96
C LEU A 6 6.19 -19.70 15.67
N PRO A 7 7.07 -19.04 16.45
CA PRO A 7 6.78 -17.74 17.07
C PRO A 7 6.81 -16.57 16.06
N TYR A 8 6.78 -16.88 14.76
CA TYR A 8 6.88 -15.94 13.66
C TYR A 8 6.19 -16.49 12.41
N ASN A 9 5.74 -15.56 11.55
CA ASN A 9 5.23 -15.88 10.22
C ASN A 9 6.39 -15.94 9.23
N VAL A 10 6.30 -16.84 8.25
CA VAL A 10 7.23 -16.94 7.12
C VAL A 10 6.51 -16.49 5.87
N THR A 11 7.08 -15.51 5.16
CA THR A 11 6.74 -15.22 3.76
C THR A 11 7.93 -15.59 2.90
N SER A 12 7.72 -16.34 1.83
CA SER A 12 8.78 -16.97 1.04
C SER A 12 8.60 -16.71 -0.46
N PHE A 13 9.67 -16.91 -1.22
CA PHE A 13 9.70 -16.73 -2.67
C PHE A 13 8.75 -17.71 -3.41
N ASP A 14 8.49 -18.88 -2.83
CA ASP A 14 7.63 -19.94 -3.34
C ASP A 14 6.15 -19.80 -2.93
N ASP A 15 5.81 -18.82 -2.10
CA ASP A 15 4.41 -18.56 -1.75
C ASP A 15 3.62 -18.11 -2.98
N ASP A 16 2.42 -18.68 -3.16
CA ASP A 16 1.45 -18.16 -4.14
C ASP A 16 0.93 -16.80 -3.68
N ARG A 17 1.38 -15.76 -4.38
CA ARG A 17 1.05 -14.36 -4.12
C ARG A 17 -0.02 -13.84 -5.07
N GLY A 18 -0.67 -14.73 -5.83
CA GLY A 18 -1.67 -14.39 -6.84
C GLY A 18 -1.15 -13.38 -7.87
N GLY A 19 0.12 -13.51 -8.25
CA GLY A 19 0.84 -12.64 -9.20
C GLY A 19 1.41 -11.33 -8.62
N ALA A 20 1.37 -11.13 -7.30
CA ALA A 20 2.12 -10.03 -6.67
C ALA A 20 3.61 -10.37 -6.61
N THR A 21 4.46 -9.38 -6.82
CA THR A 21 5.92 -9.55 -6.80
C THR A 21 6.54 -8.72 -5.68
N PHE A 22 7.72 -9.08 -5.21
CA PHE A 22 8.55 -8.22 -4.35
C PHE A 22 9.67 -7.65 -5.21
N PRO A 23 9.50 -6.50 -5.89
CA PRO A 23 10.36 -6.10 -7.02
C PRO A 23 11.84 -6.02 -6.66
N PHE A 24 12.15 -5.59 -5.44
CA PHE A 24 13.52 -5.49 -4.96
C PHE A 24 14.15 -6.83 -4.58
N LEU A 25 13.35 -7.86 -4.30
CA LEU A 25 13.81 -9.21 -3.98
C LEU A 25 13.91 -10.05 -5.26
N GLU A 26 12.92 -9.99 -6.15
CA GLU A 26 12.90 -10.79 -7.39
C GLU A 26 14.11 -10.46 -8.30
N GLN A 27 14.53 -9.20 -8.36
CA GLN A 27 15.71 -8.80 -9.15
C GLN A 27 17.03 -9.43 -8.67
N THR A 28 17.07 -9.99 -7.47
CA THR A 28 18.27 -10.69 -6.98
C THR A 28 18.45 -12.05 -7.65
N GLY A 29 17.38 -12.60 -8.25
CA GLY A 29 17.38 -13.94 -8.85
C GLY A 29 17.63 -15.07 -7.85
N ARG A 30 17.41 -14.81 -6.55
CA ARG A 30 17.73 -15.72 -5.44
C ARG A 30 16.50 -16.02 -4.61
N ALA A 31 16.53 -17.18 -3.94
CA ALA A 31 15.56 -17.52 -2.92
C ALA A 31 15.64 -16.51 -1.76
N TRP A 32 14.49 -16.14 -1.22
CA TRP A 32 14.39 -15.21 -0.10
C TRP A 32 13.24 -15.59 0.84
N ARG A 33 13.35 -15.18 2.10
CA ARG A 33 12.32 -15.33 3.14
C ARG A 33 12.27 -14.10 4.03
N ILE A 34 11.06 -13.69 4.40
CA ILE A 34 10.79 -12.66 5.40
C ILE A 34 10.15 -13.34 6.61
N LEU A 35 10.83 -13.27 7.75
CA LEU A 35 10.33 -13.74 9.03
C LEU A 35 9.74 -12.55 9.79
N THR A 36 8.44 -12.59 10.12
CA THR A 36 7.77 -11.51 10.85
C THR A 36 7.34 -11.97 12.23
N ARG A 37 7.77 -11.26 13.27
CA ARG A 37 7.52 -11.61 14.68
C ARG A 37 7.22 -10.40 15.55
N PRO A 38 6.50 -10.55 16.67
CA PRO A 38 6.38 -9.49 17.66
C PRO A 38 7.75 -9.03 18.17
N VAL A 39 7.93 -7.74 18.49
CA VAL A 39 9.22 -7.19 18.97
C VAL A 39 9.77 -7.93 20.20
N GLN A 40 8.88 -8.40 21.07
CA GLN A 40 9.23 -9.09 22.31
C GLN A 40 9.41 -10.62 22.13
N ALA A 41 9.10 -11.17 20.95
CA ALA A 41 9.22 -12.60 20.71
C ALA A 41 10.69 -13.01 20.54
N PRO A 42 11.06 -14.24 20.96
CA PRO A 42 12.41 -14.79 20.79
C PRO A 42 12.90 -14.67 19.35
N ALA A 43 14.21 -14.45 19.20
CA ALA A 43 14.84 -14.11 17.92
C ALA A 43 15.57 -15.29 17.27
N ASP A 44 15.25 -16.53 17.64
CA ASP A 44 15.93 -17.73 17.14
C ASP A 44 15.15 -18.32 15.96
N PRO A 45 15.42 -17.88 14.72
CA PRO A 45 14.80 -18.47 13.54
C PRO A 45 15.28 -19.91 13.38
N HIS A 46 14.40 -20.75 12.84
CA HIS A 46 14.74 -22.12 12.52
C HIS A 46 15.77 -22.11 11.37
N PRO A 47 16.88 -22.88 11.43
CA PRO A 47 17.93 -22.84 10.40
C PRO A 47 17.43 -23.08 8.98
N ALA A 48 16.38 -23.91 8.84
CA ALA A 48 15.72 -24.15 7.56
C ALA A 48 15.13 -22.89 6.92
N HIS A 49 14.88 -21.81 7.66
CA HIS A 49 14.33 -20.54 7.18
C HIS A 49 15.35 -19.44 6.94
N THR A 50 16.61 -19.63 7.34
CA THR A 50 17.66 -18.61 7.23
C THR A 50 18.62 -18.85 6.06
N PHE A 51 18.44 -19.94 5.31
CA PHE A 51 19.39 -20.40 4.28
C PHE A 51 20.80 -20.63 4.84
N GLY A 52 20.90 -21.02 6.12
CA GLY A 52 22.19 -21.21 6.79
C GLY A 52 22.92 -19.92 7.14
N LEU A 53 22.26 -18.76 7.02
CA LEU A 53 22.82 -17.48 7.44
C LEU A 53 22.66 -17.28 8.95
N ASP A 54 23.71 -16.78 9.59
CA ASP A 54 23.74 -16.47 11.04
C ASP A 54 23.02 -15.16 11.38
N ALA A 55 22.79 -14.30 10.39
CA ALA A 55 22.15 -13.00 10.55
C ALA A 55 21.25 -12.67 9.34
N PRO A 56 20.17 -11.88 9.54
CA PRO A 56 19.33 -11.46 8.43
C PRO A 56 20.08 -10.52 7.48
N THR A 57 19.82 -10.67 6.19
CA THR A 57 20.27 -9.76 5.13
C THR A 57 19.79 -8.33 5.37
N LEU A 58 18.54 -8.15 5.81
CA LEU A 58 18.00 -6.87 6.30
C LEU A 58 17.03 -7.08 7.45
N ARG A 59 16.94 -6.11 8.36
CA ARG A 59 15.98 -6.07 9.47
C ARG A 59 15.29 -4.72 9.51
N TRP A 60 13.97 -4.71 9.69
CA TRP A 60 13.21 -3.49 9.95
C TRP A 60 12.08 -3.74 10.95
N VAL A 61 11.62 -2.66 11.59
CA VAL A 61 10.48 -2.67 12.51
C VAL A 61 9.24 -2.09 11.82
N ASN A 62 8.10 -2.78 11.93
CA ASN A 62 6.81 -2.30 11.47
C ASN A 62 5.78 -2.37 12.60
N GLY A 63 5.55 -1.23 13.27
CA GLY A 63 4.66 -1.17 14.43
C GLY A 63 5.19 -2.02 15.58
N SER A 64 4.41 -3.02 16.00
CA SER A 64 4.77 -3.98 17.05
C SER A 64 5.51 -5.23 16.55
N GLN A 65 5.89 -5.25 15.27
CA GLN A 65 6.53 -6.39 14.62
C GLN A 65 7.96 -6.06 14.14
N VAL A 66 8.83 -7.06 14.14
CA VAL A 66 10.15 -7.08 13.50
C VAL A 66 10.06 -8.00 12.29
N SER A 67 10.57 -7.52 11.16
CA SER A 67 10.70 -8.30 9.93
C SER A 67 12.19 -8.52 9.62
N ASP A 68 12.56 -9.79 9.49
CA ASP A 68 13.90 -10.26 9.18
C ASP A 68 13.91 -10.88 7.79
N LEU A 69 14.58 -10.21 6.84
CA LEU A 69 14.78 -10.70 5.49
C LEU A 69 16.07 -11.51 5.42
N TYR A 70 15.96 -12.72 4.88
CA TYR A 70 17.07 -13.58 4.50
C TYR A 70 17.03 -13.76 2.98
N VAL A 71 18.13 -13.44 2.29
CA VAL A 71 18.30 -13.72 0.86
C VAL A 71 19.48 -14.66 0.69
N ASP A 72 19.27 -15.77 -0.01
CA ASP A 72 20.22 -16.87 -0.09
C ASP A 72 21.61 -16.42 -0.57
N GLY A 73 22.60 -16.58 0.32
CA GLY A 73 23.99 -16.24 0.08
C GLY A 73 24.30 -14.74 0.00
N LEU A 74 23.39 -13.84 0.41
CA LEU A 74 23.64 -12.39 0.42
C LEU A 74 23.74 -11.81 1.83
N THR A 75 24.89 -11.20 2.10
CA THR A 75 25.05 -10.23 3.20
C THR A 75 24.27 -8.94 2.91
N THR A 76 24.06 -8.09 3.93
CA THR A 76 23.45 -6.78 3.76
C THR A 76 24.14 -5.95 2.67
N ALA A 77 25.47 -5.85 2.68
CA ALA A 77 26.21 -5.05 1.71
C ALA A 77 26.01 -5.54 0.27
N GLN A 78 26.05 -6.85 0.05
CA GLN A 78 25.82 -7.45 -1.26
C GLN A 78 24.38 -7.26 -1.73
N PHE A 79 23.41 -7.39 -0.84
CA PHE A 79 22.00 -7.11 -1.15
C PHE A 79 21.79 -5.65 -1.55
N LEU A 80 22.34 -4.69 -0.79
CA LEU A 80 22.24 -3.27 -1.12
C LEU A 80 22.91 -2.96 -2.47
N ALA A 81 24.06 -3.56 -2.76
CA ALA A 81 24.73 -3.41 -4.06
C ALA A 81 23.94 -4.03 -5.24
N ALA A 82 23.36 -5.22 -5.05
CA ALA A 82 22.56 -5.89 -6.07
C ALA A 82 21.24 -5.14 -6.34
N THR A 83 20.63 -4.61 -5.29
CA THR A 83 19.37 -3.88 -5.39
C THR A 83 19.53 -2.39 -5.71
N GLY A 84 20.75 -1.87 -5.64
CA GLY A 84 21.03 -0.44 -5.74
C GLY A 84 20.37 0.38 -4.64
N LEU A 85 20.06 -0.20 -3.48
CA LEU A 85 19.47 0.54 -2.36
C LEU A 85 20.58 1.18 -1.52
N GLN A 86 20.38 2.43 -1.13
CA GLN A 86 21.18 3.09 -0.10
C GLN A 86 20.29 3.44 1.08
N LEU A 87 20.76 3.12 2.28
CA LEU A 87 20.05 3.34 3.54
C LEU A 87 20.75 4.45 4.32
N ASP A 88 19.97 5.33 4.94
CA ASP A 88 20.47 6.46 5.73
C ASP A 88 19.69 6.56 7.06
N MET A 89 20.45 6.67 8.15
CA MET A 89 19.97 6.67 9.53
C MET A 89 19.86 8.06 10.17
N HIS A 90 20.01 9.16 9.41
CA HIS A 90 20.02 10.53 9.97
C HIS A 90 18.75 10.92 10.75
N LYS A 91 17.60 10.25 10.51
CA LYS A 91 16.36 10.40 11.30
C LYS A 91 16.05 9.21 12.23
N GLY A 92 17.01 8.31 12.41
CA GLY A 92 16.90 7.14 13.27
C GLY A 92 16.26 5.91 12.60
N GLY A 93 16.46 4.75 13.26
CA GLY A 93 16.10 3.44 12.72
C GLY A 93 14.60 3.21 12.55
N PHE A 94 13.76 3.86 13.37
CA PHE A 94 12.31 3.77 13.24
C PHE A 94 11.81 4.39 11.93
N VAL A 95 12.34 5.56 11.56
CA VAL A 95 11.97 6.24 10.32
C VAL A 95 12.47 5.44 9.11
N LEU A 96 13.73 4.98 9.15
CA LEU A 96 14.28 4.11 8.12
C LEU A 96 13.43 2.84 7.93
N SER A 97 13.02 2.19 9.03
CA SER A 97 12.23 0.97 8.99
C SER A 97 10.87 1.16 8.29
N LYS A 98 10.21 2.30 8.51
CA LYS A 98 8.97 2.65 7.79
C LYS A 98 9.20 2.75 6.27
N ARG A 99 10.35 3.25 5.84
CA ARG A 99 10.70 3.39 4.41
C ARG A 99 11.09 2.07 3.77
N ILE A 100 11.82 1.21 4.49
CA ILE A 100 12.14 -0.15 4.06
C ILE A 100 10.85 -0.97 3.90
N SER A 101 9.96 -0.95 4.90
CA SER A 101 8.66 -1.65 4.85
C SER A 101 7.85 -1.31 3.59
N ARG A 102 7.94 -0.06 3.11
CA ARG A 102 7.22 0.40 1.91
C ARG A 102 7.69 -0.25 0.61
N ILE A 103 8.98 -0.59 0.51
CA ILE A 103 9.57 -1.22 -0.69
C ILE A 103 9.75 -2.74 -0.56
N MET A 104 9.68 -3.26 0.67
CA MET A 104 9.71 -4.69 0.99
C MET A 104 8.31 -5.29 1.14
N ARG A 105 7.34 -4.76 0.39
CA ARG A 105 5.96 -5.25 0.35
C ARG A 105 5.63 -5.79 -1.05
N PRO A 106 4.63 -6.67 -1.19
CA PRO A 106 4.22 -7.16 -2.49
C PRO A 106 3.54 -6.06 -3.33
N HIS A 107 3.80 -6.07 -4.64
CA HIS A 107 3.21 -5.17 -5.63
C HIS A 107 2.57 -5.95 -6.78
N PHE A 108 1.33 -5.61 -7.13
CA PHE A 108 0.68 -6.10 -8.36
C PHE A 108 1.01 -5.24 -9.59
N VAL A 109 1.30 -3.97 -9.35
CA VAL A 109 1.57 -2.98 -10.39
C VAL A 109 2.83 -2.22 -9.98
N SER A 110 3.95 -2.56 -10.60
CA SER A 110 5.24 -1.91 -10.32
C SER A 110 6.20 -2.08 -11.49
N GLY A 111 7.20 -1.22 -11.57
CA GLY A 111 8.25 -1.31 -12.57
C GLY A 111 9.51 -0.54 -12.20
N PHE A 112 10.62 -0.95 -12.81
CA PHE A 112 11.85 -0.17 -12.89
C PHE A 112 11.93 0.46 -14.27
N PHE A 113 12.21 1.76 -14.32
CA PHE A 113 12.22 2.57 -15.53
C PHE A 113 13.58 3.25 -15.68
N ALA A 114 13.96 3.60 -16.91
CA ALA A 114 15.07 4.52 -17.09
C ALA A 114 14.72 5.89 -16.45
N PRO A 115 15.70 6.66 -15.96
CA PRO A 115 15.42 7.93 -15.29
C PRO A 115 14.59 8.90 -16.15
N ASP A 116 14.85 8.95 -17.46
CA ASP A 116 14.18 9.85 -18.40
C ASP A 116 12.77 9.38 -18.80
N ASP A 117 12.42 8.13 -18.51
CA ASP A 117 11.10 7.57 -18.79
C ASP A 117 10.05 7.98 -17.76
N VAL A 118 10.47 8.48 -16.58
CA VAL A 118 9.57 8.96 -15.52
C VAL A 118 9.89 10.41 -15.20
N ARG A 119 9.06 11.32 -15.71
CA ARG A 119 9.22 12.76 -15.49
C ARG A 119 8.48 13.19 -14.23
N ILE A 120 9.22 13.67 -13.23
CA ILE A 120 8.67 14.14 -11.97
C ILE A 120 8.91 15.64 -11.86
N ALA A 121 7.83 16.41 -11.73
CA ALA A 121 7.89 17.80 -11.33
C ALA A 121 7.44 17.94 -9.87
N TYR A 122 7.90 19.01 -9.22
CA TYR A 122 7.53 19.30 -7.84
C TYR A 122 6.84 20.65 -7.74
N MET A 123 5.73 20.68 -7.00
CA MET A 123 4.95 21.88 -6.76
C MET A 123 5.70 22.82 -5.81
N ALA A 124 5.85 24.08 -6.18
CA ALA A 124 6.14 25.13 -5.20
C ALA A 124 4.88 25.39 -4.38
N GLN A 125 4.99 25.35 -3.06
CA GLN A 125 3.84 25.44 -2.15
C GLN A 125 4.13 26.44 -1.05
N SER A 126 3.16 27.32 -0.78
CA SER A 126 3.08 28.04 0.47
C SER A 126 2.83 27.07 1.64
N PRO A 127 3.09 27.47 2.90
CA PRO A 127 2.81 26.62 4.06
C PRO A 127 1.33 26.19 4.19
N ALA A 128 0.39 27.00 3.68
CA ALA A 128 -1.03 26.65 3.67
C ALA A 128 -1.32 25.56 2.64
N GLU A 129 -0.78 25.69 1.42
CA GLU A 129 -0.93 24.69 0.35
C GLU A 129 -0.25 23.37 0.72
N ALA A 130 0.91 23.43 1.40
CA ALA A 130 1.61 22.23 1.85
C ALA A 130 0.74 21.34 2.76
N LYS A 131 -0.17 21.93 3.55
CA LYS A 131 -1.14 21.16 4.35
C LYS A 131 -2.20 20.48 3.50
N VAL A 132 -2.63 21.11 2.41
CA VAL A 132 -3.62 20.55 1.48
C VAL A 132 -3.05 19.38 0.71
N TRP A 133 -1.77 19.47 0.35
CA TRP A 133 -1.06 18.45 -0.45
C TRP A 133 -0.27 17.44 0.38
N ASP A 134 -0.39 17.45 1.71
CA ASP A 134 0.35 16.51 2.56
C ASP A 134 -0.05 15.06 2.24
N GLY A 135 0.89 14.30 1.70
CA GLY A 135 0.65 12.93 1.25
C GLY A 135 -0.24 12.81 0.01
N ALA A 136 -0.50 13.90 -0.72
CA ALA A 136 -1.28 13.93 -1.95
C ALA A 136 -0.46 14.48 -3.13
N GLY A 137 -0.75 14.03 -4.34
CA GLY A 137 -0.12 14.53 -5.57
C GLY A 137 -0.96 14.20 -6.80
N LEU A 138 -0.38 14.42 -7.97
CA LEU A 138 -0.99 14.07 -9.26
C LEU A 138 -0.12 13.06 -10.01
N ILE A 139 -0.78 12.13 -10.69
CA ILE A 139 -0.16 11.17 -11.60
C ILE A 139 -0.85 11.25 -12.96
N SER A 140 -0.09 11.17 -14.04
CA SER A 140 -0.68 11.16 -15.38
C SER A 140 -1.28 9.80 -15.73
N ARG A 141 -2.38 9.80 -16.48
CA ARG A 141 -2.92 8.60 -17.14
C ARG A 141 -1.87 7.89 -17.99
N ARG A 142 -0.98 8.66 -18.62
CA ARG A 142 0.15 8.15 -19.39
C ARG A 142 1.07 7.28 -18.53
N MET A 143 1.36 7.68 -17.29
CA MET A 143 2.18 6.89 -16.37
C MET A 143 1.51 5.57 -16.03
N LEU A 144 0.20 5.55 -15.76
CA LEU A 144 -0.52 4.30 -15.53
C LEU A 144 -0.39 3.35 -16.74
N ARG A 145 -0.51 3.87 -17.96
CA ARG A 145 -0.36 3.06 -19.19
C ARG A 145 1.05 2.51 -19.41
N LYS A 146 2.09 3.09 -18.79
CA LYS A 146 3.46 2.57 -18.81
C LYS A 146 3.66 1.40 -17.84
N MET A 147 2.77 1.24 -16.85
CA MET A 147 2.96 0.25 -15.80
C MET A 147 2.84 -1.18 -16.34
N MET A 148 3.74 -2.02 -15.88
CA MET A 148 3.76 -3.45 -16.22
C MET A 148 3.01 -4.26 -15.17
N LEU A 149 2.33 -5.30 -15.64
CA LEU A 149 1.69 -6.31 -14.82
C LEU A 149 2.50 -7.61 -14.89
N SER A 150 2.66 -8.30 -13.76
CA SER A 150 3.39 -9.59 -13.73
C SER A 150 2.82 -10.59 -14.74
N GLU A 151 3.68 -11.36 -15.41
CA GLU A 151 3.29 -12.42 -16.35
C GLU A 151 2.46 -13.53 -15.66
N ASP A 152 2.75 -13.80 -14.39
CA ASP A 152 2.15 -14.86 -13.56
C ASP A 152 0.73 -14.54 -13.07
N LEU A 153 0.15 -13.40 -13.46
CA LEU A 153 -1.22 -13.07 -13.11
C LEU A 153 -2.20 -13.98 -13.84
N ALA A 154 -3.11 -14.60 -13.08
CA ALA A 154 -4.26 -15.30 -13.64
C ALA A 154 -5.03 -14.38 -14.62
N PRO A 155 -5.54 -14.90 -15.76
CA PRO A 155 -6.13 -14.07 -16.82
C PRO A 155 -7.23 -13.12 -16.32
N ALA A 156 -8.12 -13.58 -15.44
CA ALA A 156 -9.18 -12.76 -14.87
C ALA A 156 -8.64 -11.58 -14.04
N LYS A 157 -7.57 -11.81 -13.27
CA LYS A 157 -6.94 -10.78 -12.44
C LYS A 157 -6.17 -9.78 -13.30
N ARG A 158 -5.48 -10.24 -14.34
CA ARG A 158 -4.84 -9.39 -15.35
C ARG A 158 -5.86 -8.46 -15.99
N ALA A 159 -6.95 -8.99 -16.54
CA ALA A 159 -8.01 -8.19 -17.18
C ALA A 159 -8.62 -7.14 -16.23
N ARG A 160 -8.79 -7.50 -14.94
CA ARG A 160 -9.22 -6.55 -13.91
C ARG A 160 -8.20 -5.42 -13.72
N LEU A 161 -6.92 -5.75 -13.53
CA LEU A 161 -5.87 -4.76 -13.31
C LEU A 161 -5.64 -3.87 -14.55
N GLU A 162 -5.77 -4.40 -15.76
CA GLU A 162 -5.74 -3.61 -17.00
C GLU A 162 -6.91 -2.63 -17.08
N THR A 163 -8.09 -3.03 -16.57
CA THR A 163 -9.25 -2.14 -16.48
C THR A 163 -9.01 -1.05 -15.44
N GLU A 164 -8.45 -1.39 -14.28
CA GLU A 164 -8.03 -0.41 -13.27
C GLU A 164 -7.00 0.58 -13.81
N LEU A 165 -5.95 0.12 -14.49
CA LEU A 165 -4.95 1.01 -15.12
C LEU A 165 -5.60 2.00 -16.11
N ARG A 166 -6.63 1.56 -16.83
CA ARG A 166 -7.36 2.42 -17.78
C ARG A 166 -8.26 3.44 -17.08
N HIS A 167 -8.93 3.06 -16.00
CA HIS A 167 -10.06 3.84 -15.46
C HIS A 167 -9.86 4.40 -14.05
N ALA A 168 -8.84 3.97 -13.31
CA ALA A 168 -8.62 4.42 -11.94
C ALA A 168 -8.51 5.94 -11.86
N GLN A 169 -9.19 6.54 -10.89
CA GLN A 169 -9.13 7.98 -10.63
C GLN A 169 -8.14 8.33 -9.52
N ARG A 170 -7.76 7.34 -8.70
CA ARG A 170 -6.83 7.51 -7.60
C ARG A 170 -5.98 6.27 -7.42
N VAL A 171 -4.71 6.48 -7.09
CA VAL A 171 -3.77 5.42 -6.73
C VAL A 171 -3.00 5.82 -5.46
N GLU A 172 -2.59 4.83 -4.68
CA GLU A 172 -1.48 4.98 -3.76
C GLU A 172 -0.20 4.69 -4.53
N PHE A 173 0.83 5.53 -4.36
CA PHE A 173 2.09 5.39 -5.07
C PHE A 173 3.30 5.32 -4.14
N THR A 174 4.39 4.82 -4.69
CA THR A 174 5.75 4.97 -4.16
C THR A 174 6.68 5.13 -5.35
N VAL A 175 7.47 6.20 -5.36
CA VAL A 175 8.51 6.44 -6.36
C VAL A 175 9.85 6.49 -5.67
N MET A 176 10.82 5.74 -6.18
CA MET A 176 12.21 5.78 -5.71
C MET A 176 13.10 6.36 -6.81
N THR A 177 13.92 7.32 -6.43
CA THR A 177 14.96 7.92 -7.28
C THR A 177 16.27 8.04 -6.48
N PRO A 178 17.36 8.53 -7.09
CA PRO A 178 18.56 8.90 -6.34
C PRO A 178 18.32 10.01 -5.30
N LYS A 179 17.26 10.81 -5.44
CA LYS A 179 16.92 11.85 -4.47
C LYS A 179 16.28 11.28 -3.20
N GLY A 180 15.67 10.10 -3.28
CA GLY A 180 14.96 9.46 -2.18
C GLY A 180 13.65 8.79 -2.60
N GLN A 181 12.75 8.68 -1.63
CA GLN A 181 11.43 8.07 -1.73
C GLN A 181 10.32 9.14 -1.65
N ASP A 182 9.55 9.27 -2.73
CA ASP A 182 8.28 10.00 -2.73
C ASP A 182 7.12 9.01 -2.52
N LYS A 183 6.15 9.34 -1.67
CA LYS A 183 5.04 8.43 -1.34
C LYS A 183 3.78 9.16 -0.93
N GLY A 184 2.64 8.65 -1.34
CA GLY A 184 1.35 9.21 -0.99
C GLY A 184 0.22 8.64 -1.82
N HIS A 185 -0.87 9.39 -1.91
CA HIS A 185 -1.96 9.19 -2.86
C HIS A 185 -1.80 10.15 -4.03
N ALA A 186 -2.15 9.71 -5.22
CA ALA A 186 -2.19 10.55 -6.40
C ALA A 186 -3.54 10.47 -7.08
N ILE A 187 -4.09 11.64 -7.44
CA ILE A 187 -5.24 11.75 -8.33
C ILE A 187 -4.73 11.59 -9.76
N VAL A 188 -5.48 10.84 -10.58
CA VAL A 188 -5.09 10.60 -11.96
C VAL A 188 -5.63 11.71 -12.87
N ALA A 189 -4.73 12.38 -13.56
CA ALA A 189 -5.04 13.41 -14.56
C ALA A 189 -4.75 12.89 -15.98
N ASP A 190 -5.65 13.15 -16.92
CA ASP A 190 -5.49 12.68 -18.31
C ASP A 190 -4.47 13.53 -19.09
N ASP A 191 -4.43 14.84 -18.87
CA ASP A 191 -3.34 15.74 -19.29
C ASP A 191 -2.70 16.37 -18.04
N LEU A 192 -1.46 15.96 -17.72
CA LEU A 192 -0.71 16.46 -16.57
C LEU A 192 0.54 17.20 -17.04
N ARG A 193 0.64 18.46 -16.66
CA ARG A 193 1.73 19.37 -17.04
C ARG A 193 2.32 20.06 -15.82
N ASP A 194 3.60 20.41 -15.90
CA ASP A 194 4.25 21.28 -14.92
C ASP A 194 3.90 22.76 -15.11
N GLU A 195 4.44 23.62 -14.25
CA GLU A 195 4.27 25.08 -14.30
C GLU A 195 4.71 25.72 -15.63
N ASN A 196 5.57 25.04 -16.40
CA ASN A 196 6.06 25.48 -17.70
C ASN A 196 5.28 24.84 -18.87
N GLY A 197 4.15 24.18 -18.59
CA GLY A 197 3.31 23.53 -19.59
C GLY A 197 3.89 22.23 -20.17
N ARG A 198 4.98 21.69 -19.59
CA ARG A 198 5.64 20.47 -20.08
C ARG A 198 4.92 19.23 -19.53
N PRO A 199 4.68 18.19 -20.35
CA PRO A 199 4.04 16.96 -19.87
C PRO A 199 4.91 16.21 -18.87
N VAL A 200 4.35 15.90 -17.70
CA VAL A 200 5.00 15.15 -16.62
C VAL A 200 4.22 13.91 -16.25
N ASP A 201 4.90 12.93 -15.65
CA ASP A 201 4.28 11.69 -15.18
C ASP A 201 3.76 11.83 -13.75
N PHE A 202 4.46 12.62 -12.93
CA PHE A 202 4.07 12.99 -11.57
C PHE A 202 4.24 14.49 -11.33
N LEU A 203 3.32 15.07 -10.59
CA LEU A 203 3.45 16.40 -9.99
C LEU A 203 3.23 16.26 -8.48
N LEU A 204 4.29 16.43 -7.69
CA LEU A 204 4.34 16.05 -6.28
C LEU A 204 4.69 17.23 -5.36
N PRO A 205 4.30 17.21 -4.07
CA PRO A 205 4.83 18.12 -3.08
C PRO A 205 6.34 17.91 -2.88
N GLN A 206 7.07 18.94 -2.45
CA GLN A 206 8.51 18.86 -2.18
C GLN A 206 8.81 18.20 -0.83
N ASP A 207 8.49 16.91 -0.69
CA ASP A 207 8.58 16.21 0.58
C ASP A 207 9.38 14.88 0.51
N THR A 208 10.21 14.71 -0.51
CA THR A 208 11.01 13.50 -0.75
C THR A 208 11.78 13.04 0.49
N LYS A 209 11.56 11.78 0.87
CA LYS A 209 12.16 11.16 2.06
C LYS A 209 13.52 10.57 1.71
N LYS A 210 14.57 10.91 2.46
CA LYS A 210 15.96 10.60 2.08
C LYS A 210 16.53 9.33 2.72
N GLU A 211 15.76 8.68 3.61
CA GLU A 211 16.26 7.54 4.39
C GLU A 211 16.49 6.28 3.54
N VAL A 212 15.80 6.16 2.40
CA VAL A 212 16.07 5.13 1.39
C VAL A 212 16.09 5.79 0.03
N ARG A 213 17.13 5.53 -0.77
CA ARG A 213 17.30 6.05 -2.13
C ARG A 213 17.93 5.01 -3.05
N LEU A 214 17.89 5.27 -4.35
CA LEU A 214 18.57 4.44 -5.35
C LEU A 214 19.98 4.95 -5.62
N ASP A 215 20.95 4.05 -5.64
CA ASP A 215 22.32 4.33 -6.04
C ASP A 215 22.39 4.47 -7.58
N PRO A 216 22.72 5.65 -8.12
CA PRO A 216 22.87 5.83 -9.56
C PRO A 216 24.06 5.04 -10.14
N SER A 217 24.99 4.60 -9.29
CA SER A 217 26.18 3.81 -9.65
C SER A 217 26.01 2.31 -9.42
N ALA A 218 24.82 1.85 -9.05
CA ALA A 218 24.54 0.42 -8.88
C ALA A 218 24.86 -0.37 -10.16
N SER A 219 25.18 -1.65 -10.00
CA SER A 219 25.42 -2.59 -11.11
C SER A 219 24.22 -2.70 -12.08
N SER A 220 23.01 -2.41 -11.60
CA SER A 220 21.78 -2.35 -12.40
C SER A 220 21.62 -1.06 -13.22
N GLY A 221 22.55 -0.10 -13.08
CA GLY A 221 22.49 1.22 -13.71
C GLY A 221 21.49 2.18 -13.05
N PRO A 222 21.47 3.45 -13.50
CA PRO A 222 20.55 4.45 -12.98
C PRO A 222 19.12 4.11 -13.39
N ARG A 223 18.19 4.20 -12.45
CA ARG A 223 16.79 3.82 -12.65
C ARG A 223 15.85 4.54 -11.69
N THR A 224 14.57 4.53 -12.04
CA THR A 224 13.46 4.97 -11.21
C THR A 224 12.56 3.77 -10.93
N PHE A 225 12.24 3.52 -9.66
CA PHE A 225 11.20 2.53 -9.33
C PHE A 225 9.87 3.24 -9.12
N VAL A 226 8.80 2.66 -9.66
CA VAL A 226 7.43 3.09 -9.40
C VAL A 226 6.61 1.88 -8.97
N GLY A 227 5.94 1.98 -7.82
CA GLY A 227 4.97 1.00 -7.34
C GLY A 227 3.62 1.65 -7.11
N LEU A 228 2.56 1.04 -7.62
CA LEU A 228 1.19 1.52 -7.49
C LEU A 228 0.30 0.50 -6.78
N SER A 229 -0.68 1.02 -6.03
CA SER A 229 -1.82 0.27 -5.53
C SER A 229 -3.10 1.03 -5.83
N PHE A 230 -4.10 0.36 -6.37
CA PHE A 230 -5.42 0.96 -6.58
C PHE A 230 -6.12 1.14 -5.25
N VAL A 231 -6.66 2.34 -5.02
CA VAL A 231 -7.39 2.62 -3.79
C VAL A 231 -8.87 2.47 -4.08
N HIS A 232 -9.44 1.37 -3.63
CA HIS A 232 -10.88 1.17 -3.62
C HIS A 232 -11.44 1.84 -2.36
N GLY A 233 -12.49 2.65 -2.51
CA GLY A 233 -13.28 3.05 -1.36
C GLY A 233 -13.87 1.78 -0.76
N HIS A 234 -13.59 1.53 0.51
CA HIS A 234 -14.34 0.51 1.22
C HIS A 234 -15.67 1.13 1.65
N ASN A 235 -16.75 0.37 1.59
CA ASN A 235 -18.09 0.84 1.96
C ASN A 235 -18.23 1.14 3.48
N ASP A 236 -17.16 0.91 4.25
CA ASP A 236 -17.04 1.20 5.67
C ASP A 236 -16.14 2.43 5.94
N MET A 237 -15.89 3.26 4.93
CA MET A 237 -15.07 4.47 5.09
C MET A 237 -15.75 5.44 6.07
N ARG A 238 -15.20 5.54 7.28
CA ARG A 238 -15.63 6.48 8.31
C ARG A 238 -14.74 7.70 8.27
N LEU A 239 -15.34 8.89 8.23
CA LEU A 239 -14.62 10.11 8.57
C LEU A 239 -14.39 10.09 10.08
N ASP A 240 -13.12 10.09 10.51
CA ASP A 240 -12.84 10.31 11.92
C ASP A 240 -13.25 11.74 12.32
N ILE A 241 -13.52 11.96 13.61
CA ILE A 241 -14.03 13.23 14.14
C ILE A 241 -13.09 14.40 13.76
N GLN A 242 -11.77 14.18 13.75
CA GLN A 242 -10.82 15.22 13.42
C GLN A 242 -10.86 15.56 11.93
N SER A 243 -11.02 14.56 11.05
CA SER A 243 -11.25 14.77 9.62
C SER A 243 -12.57 15.52 9.38
N LEU A 244 -13.66 15.18 10.09
CA LEU A 244 -14.93 15.88 9.97
C LEU A 244 -14.81 17.37 10.33
N ILE A 245 -14.11 17.67 11.44
CA ILE A 245 -13.83 19.04 11.88
C ILE A 245 -13.00 19.80 10.84
N ASN A 246 -11.95 19.16 10.31
CA ASN A 246 -11.04 19.77 9.34
C ASN A 246 -11.67 19.98 7.95
N LEU A 247 -12.73 19.23 7.63
CA LEU A 247 -13.45 19.33 6.37
C LEU A 247 -14.62 20.33 6.44
N HIS A 248 -14.78 21.07 7.53
CA HIS A 248 -15.66 22.24 7.55
C HIS A 248 -14.95 23.46 6.89
N PRO A 249 -15.59 24.20 5.96
CA PRO A 249 -17.00 24.13 5.56
C PRO A 249 -17.26 23.30 4.29
N PHE A 250 -16.30 22.51 3.80
CA PHE A 250 -16.49 21.69 2.59
C PHE A 250 -17.67 20.72 2.73
N PHE A 251 -17.87 20.15 3.91
CA PHE A 251 -19.10 19.46 4.28
C PHE A 251 -19.90 20.32 5.25
N GLN A 252 -21.05 20.80 4.79
CA GLN A 252 -21.99 21.51 5.64
C GLN A 252 -22.83 20.51 6.44
N GLU A 253 -23.29 20.89 7.63
CA GLU A 253 -24.12 20.04 8.48
C GLU A 253 -25.33 19.47 7.72
N GLN A 254 -25.98 20.29 6.89
CA GLN A 254 -27.14 19.86 6.10
C GLN A 254 -26.77 18.78 5.07
N GLN A 255 -25.56 18.83 4.50
CA GLN A 255 -25.08 17.85 3.54
C GLN A 255 -24.77 16.51 4.22
N LEU A 256 -24.14 16.56 5.39
CA LEU A 256 -23.88 15.37 6.21
C LEU A 256 -25.19 14.71 6.68
N LEU A 257 -26.16 15.51 7.11
CA LEU A 257 -27.51 15.04 7.46
C LEU A 257 -28.25 14.47 6.24
N GLY A 258 -28.08 15.08 5.07
CA GLY A 258 -28.62 14.58 3.80
C GLY A 258 -28.11 13.18 3.48
N TRP A 259 -26.79 12.98 3.51
CA TRP A 259 -26.20 11.65 3.28
C TRP A 259 -26.62 10.60 4.31
N LEU A 260 -26.74 10.99 5.59
CA LEU A 260 -27.24 10.08 6.62
C LEU A 260 -28.68 9.65 6.34
N LYS A 261 -29.51 10.59 5.88
CA LYS A 261 -30.90 10.31 5.48
C LYS A 261 -30.94 9.40 4.24
N ASP A 262 -30.16 9.71 3.21
CA ASP A 262 -30.08 8.90 1.99
C ASP A 262 -29.65 7.46 2.28
N GLU A 263 -28.67 7.26 3.18
CA GLU A 263 -28.25 5.92 3.62
C GLU A 263 -29.36 5.22 4.44
N GLY A 264 -30.09 5.97 5.27
CA GLY A 264 -31.27 5.47 5.98
C GLY A 264 -32.39 5.02 5.03
N ASP A 265 -32.66 5.80 3.99
CA ASP A 265 -33.67 5.50 2.98
C ASP A 265 -33.25 4.26 2.15
N LEU A 266 -31.97 4.14 1.79
CA LEU A 266 -31.40 2.95 1.15
C LEU A 266 -31.52 1.70 2.03
N PHE A 267 -31.32 1.84 3.34
CA PHE A 267 -31.50 0.74 4.30
C PHE A 267 -32.96 0.30 4.36
N VAL A 268 -33.90 1.25 4.48
CA VAL A 268 -35.35 0.96 4.46
C VAL A 268 -35.76 0.28 3.15
N GLN A 269 -35.29 0.78 2.01
CA GLN A 269 -35.56 0.17 0.72
C GLN A 269 -35.00 -1.26 0.61
N ALA A 270 -33.80 -1.51 1.15
CA ALA A 270 -33.22 -2.85 1.18
C ALA A 270 -34.05 -3.81 2.05
N VAL A 271 -34.66 -3.32 3.15
CA VAL A 271 -35.63 -4.04 3.97
C VAL A 271 -36.91 -4.35 3.21
N GLU A 272 -37.47 -3.38 2.51
CA GLU A 272 -38.70 -3.57 1.74
C GLU A 272 -38.54 -4.51 0.54
N THR A 273 -37.32 -4.61 -0.01
CA THR A 273 -37.02 -5.38 -1.23
C THR A 273 -36.36 -6.74 -0.99
N GLY A 274 -36.13 -7.13 0.27
CA GLY A 274 -35.47 -8.40 0.62
C GLY A 274 -33.98 -8.43 0.24
N GLN A 275 -33.35 -7.27 0.11
CA GLN A 275 -31.90 -7.11 -0.13
C GLN A 275 -31.13 -6.81 1.18
N VAL A 276 -31.74 -7.14 2.32
CA VAL A 276 -31.25 -6.81 3.67
C VAL A 276 -29.86 -7.37 3.92
N ALA A 277 -29.52 -8.55 3.38
CA ALA A 277 -28.19 -9.14 3.56
C ALA A 277 -27.04 -8.23 3.06
N GLU A 278 -27.24 -7.49 1.96
CA GLU A 278 -26.24 -6.55 1.43
C GLU A 278 -26.16 -5.25 2.23
N ALA A 279 -27.27 -4.80 2.82
CA ALA A 279 -27.32 -3.64 3.71
C ALA A 279 -26.72 -3.96 5.10
N MET A 280 -27.02 -5.15 5.63
CA MET A 280 -26.49 -5.64 6.92
C MET A 280 -25.01 -6.01 6.84
N GLY A 281 -24.50 -6.43 5.68
CA GLY A 281 -23.06 -6.61 5.45
C GLY A 281 -22.24 -5.31 5.56
N ARG A 282 -22.91 -4.15 5.62
CA ARG A 282 -22.32 -2.83 5.90
C ARG A 282 -22.32 -2.49 7.39
N ILE A 283 -23.09 -3.20 8.21
CA ILE A 283 -23.11 -3.07 9.67
C ILE A 283 -21.95 -3.89 10.23
N GLU A 284 -21.17 -3.17 11.04
CA GLU A 284 -19.88 -3.47 11.65
C GLU A 284 -19.46 -4.95 11.82
N ARG A 285 -18.34 -5.34 11.19
CA ARG A 285 -17.71 -6.68 11.37
C ARG A 285 -17.22 -6.98 12.80
N HIS A 286 -17.31 -6.01 13.71
CA HIS A 286 -16.88 -6.13 15.10
C HIS A 286 -18.05 -6.24 16.08
N THR A 287 -19.30 -6.28 15.60
CA THR A 287 -20.46 -6.50 16.46
C THR A 287 -20.31 -7.85 17.16
N THR A 288 -20.20 -7.79 18.49
CA THR A 288 -20.09 -8.94 19.37
C THR A 288 -21.42 -9.68 19.46
N LEU A 289 -21.37 -10.95 19.88
CA LEU A 289 -22.58 -11.76 20.05
C LEU A 289 -23.58 -11.13 21.05
N GLU A 290 -23.08 -10.43 22.07
CA GLU A 290 -23.91 -9.68 23.03
C GLU A 290 -24.63 -8.49 22.39
N GLU A 291 -23.97 -7.76 21.50
CA GLU A 291 -24.59 -6.65 20.77
C GLU A 291 -25.65 -7.13 19.79
N VAL A 292 -25.43 -8.27 19.12
CA VAL A 292 -26.46 -8.93 18.28
C VAL A 292 -27.65 -9.40 19.14
N GLN A 293 -27.39 -9.88 20.36
CA GLN A 293 -28.46 -10.30 21.28
C GLN A 293 -29.35 -9.15 21.76
N ALA A 294 -28.86 -7.92 21.71
CA ALA A 294 -29.60 -6.71 22.06
C ALA A 294 -30.44 -6.14 20.89
N TRP A 295 -30.41 -6.76 19.71
CA TRP A 295 -31.13 -6.24 18.56
C TRP A 295 -32.65 -6.38 18.70
N PRO A 296 -33.42 -5.30 18.42
CA PRO A 296 -34.89 -5.35 18.43
C PRO A 296 -35.48 -6.38 17.47
N LEU A 297 -34.76 -6.76 16.42
CA LEU A 297 -35.20 -7.68 15.37
C LEU A 297 -34.74 -9.14 15.58
N ARG A 298 -34.11 -9.45 16.73
CA ARG A 298 -33.54 -10.78 17.03
C ARG A 298 -34.54 -11.92 16.88
N GLU A 299 -35.77 -11.72 17.37
CA GLU A 299 -36.81 -12.75 17.37
C GLU A 299 -37.34 -13.05 15.96
N TYR A 300 -37.36 -12.06 15.07
CA TYR A 300 -37.72 -12.23 13.66
C TYR A 300 -36.72 -13.12 12.92
N PHE A 301 -35.42 -12.91 13.14
CA PHE A 301 -34.39 -13.74 12.52
C PHE A 301 -34.30 -15.14 13.15
N ALA A 302 -34.44 -15.25 14.49
CA ALA A 302 -34.42 -16.54 15.18
C ALA A 302 -35.62 -17.44 14.81
N SER A 303 -36.74 -16.85 14.39
CA SER A 303 -37.92 -17.57 13.93
C SER A 303 -37.86 -18.02 12.46
N GLY A 304 -36.67 -17.94 11.84
CA GLY A 304 -36.48 -18.31 10.44
C GLY A 304 -37.06 -17.29 9.47
N GLY A 305 -37.40 -16.09 9.96
CA GLY A 305 -37.61 -14.91 9.13
C GLY A 305 -36.34 -14.71 8.31
N GLN A 306 -36.44 -14.98 7.01
CA GLN A 306 -35.34 -14.72 6.11
C GLN A 306 -35.33 -13.22 5.80
N PRO A 307 -34.17 -12.56 5.96
CA PRO A 307 -34.02 -11.13 5.72
C PRO A 307 -34.51 -10.69 4.34
#